data_AF-A0A2E5TS52-F1
#
_entry.id   AF-A0A2E5TS52-F1
#
_cell.length_a   1.000
_cell.length_b   1.000
_cell.length_c   1.000
_cell.angle_alpha   90.00
_cell.angle_beta   90.00
_cell.angle_gamma   90.00
#
_symmetry.space_group_name_H-M   'P 1'
#
loop_
_entity.id
_entity.type
_entity.pdbx_description
1 polymer ?
#
loop_
_entity_poly.entity_id
_entity_poly.type
_entity_poly.pdbx_seq_one_letter_code
_entity_poly.pdbx_strand_id
1 'polypeptide(L)'
;MSIQLQAKNSKELRVAEFCRTNETYEMFLFIVLLTCSLATQAAHWNQFRGPDGTGHSSAKLPIKWSETENIKWKTKIPGRGWSSPVIWENQIWLTTATPEGKTLTGICIDATNGKILYQKKTL
;
A
#
# COMPACT_ATOMS: atom_id res chain seq x y z
N MET A 1 37.79 24.69 -1.53
CA MET A 1 38.26 26.08 -1.57
C MET A 1 39.60 26.09 -2.29
N SER A 2 39.59 26.47 -3.57
CA SER A 2 40.80 26.76 -4.36
C SER A 2 40.43 27.83 -5.36
N ILE A 3 41.11 28.97 -5.31
CA ILE A 3 40.93 30.10 -6.23
C ILE A 3 42.08 30.04 -7.23
N GLN A 4 41.79 29.97 -8.52
CA GLN A 4 42.78 30.21 -9.57
C GLN A 4 42.46 31.53 -10.26
N LEU A 5 43.41 32.45 -10.19
CA LEU A 5 43.38 33.76 -10.84
C LEU A 5 43.91 33.62 -12.27
N GLN A 6 43.09 33.99 -13.25
CA GLN A 6 43.58 34.38 -14.58
C GLN A 6 43.02 35.76 -14.88
N ALA A 7 43.88 36.77 -14.76
CA ALA A 7 43.61 38.10 -15.27
C ALA A 7 44.00 38.15 -16.74
N LYS A 8 43.05 38.41 -17.64
CA LYS A 8 43.35 38.95 -18.96
C LYS A 8 42.29 39.96 -19.40
N ASN A 9 42.70 41.22 -19.28
CA ASN A 9 42.16 42.44 -19.85
C ASN A 9 40.90 43.08 -19.26
N SER A 10 41.10 44.37 -18.99
CA SER A 10 40.23 45.37 -18.40
C SER A 10 39.09 45.80 -19.33
N LYS A 11 37.94 46.09 -18.69
CA LYS A 11 36.73 46.79 -19.17
C LYS A 11 35.53 45.83 -19.33
N GLU A 12 34.65 45.90 -18.32
CA GLU A 12 33.33 45.25 -18.14
C GLU A 12 33.32 44.38 -16.87
N LEU A 13 33.25 45.03 -15.70
CA LEU A 13 32.76 44.39 -14.49
C LEU A 13 31.23 44.27 -14.61
N ARG A 14 30.74 43.07 -14.88
CA ARG A 14 29.41 42.68 -14.39
C ARG A 14 29.58 41.46 -13.52
N VAL A 15 29.43 41.69 -12.22
CA VAL A 15 29.31 40.64 -11.22
C VAL A 15 27.97 39.97 -11.48
N ALA A 16 27.96 38.87 -12.24
CA ALA A 16 26.86 37.93 -12.14
C ALA A 16 27.14 37.07 -10.91
N GLU A 17 26.64 37.52 -9.76
CA GLU A 17 26.51 36.69 -8.57
C GLU A 17 25.61 35.51 -8.92
N PHE A 18 26.20 34.38 -9.31
CA PHE A 18 25.50 33.12 -9.37
C PHE A 18 25.36 32.59 -7.95
N CYS A 19 24.44 33.20 -7.18
CA CYS A 19 24.15 32.86 -5.80
C CYS A 19 22.71 32.35 -5.70
N ARG A 20 22.49 31.05 -6.01
CA ARG A 20 21.38 30.18 -5.51
C ARG A 20 21.31 28.85 -6.27
N THR A 21 22.11 27.85 -5.90
CA THR A 21 21.89 26.46 -6.37
C THR A 21 21.55 25.48 -5.26
N ASN A 22 22.00 25.69 -4.01
CA ASN A 22 21.66 24.76 -2.92
C ASN A 22 20.17 24.79 -2.52
N GLU A 23 19.52 25.96 -2.57
CA GLU A 23 18.09 26.09 -2.20
C GLU A 23 17.15 25.37 -3.18
N THR A 24 17.53 25.29 -4.46
CA THR A 24 16.71 24.63 -5.48
C THR A 24 16.78 23.11 -5.37
N TYR A 25 17.93 22.54 -4.97
CA TYR A 25 18.05 21.10 -4.78
C TYR A 25 17.26 20.63 -3.57
N GLU A 26 17.29 21.36 -2.45
CA GLU A 26 16.49 21.04 -1.26
C GLU A 26 15.00 21.11 -1.54
N MET A 27 14.55 22.14 -2.26
CA MET A 27 13.14 22.26 -2.69
C MET A 27 12.74 21.11 -3.63
N PHE A 28 13.62 20.72 -4.57
CA PHE A 28 13.35 19.60 -5.47
C PHE A 28 13.32 18.26 -4.73
N LEU A 29 14.23 18.05 -3.77
CA LEU A 29 14.29 16.86 -2.93
C LEU A 29 13.04 16.75 -2.04
N PHE A 30 12.59 17.88 -1.48
CA PHE A 30 11.38 17.95 -0.67
C PHE A 30 10.12 17.65 -1.50
N ILE A 31 10.04 18.14 -2.74
CA ILE A 31 8.95 17.82 -3.68
C ILE A 31 8.97 16.34 -4.09
N VAL A 32 10.14 15.75 -4.33
CA VAL A 32 10.28 14.31 -4.62
C VAL A 32 9.85 13.46 -3.42
N LEU A 33 10.22 13.85 -2.19
CA LEU A 33 9.78 13.15 -0.97
C LEU A 33 8.26 13.28 -0.74
N LEU A 34 7.68 14.46 -1.01
CA LEU A 34 6.25 14.71 -0.85
C LEU A 34 5.42 13.89 -1.85
N THR A 35 5.88 13.76 -3.10
CA THR A 35 5.20 12.99 -4.15
C THR A 35 5.31 11.47 -3.94
N CYS A 36 6.41 10.98 -3.34
CA CYS A 36 6.57 9.56 -3.01
C CYS A 36 5.59 9.09 -1.91
N SER A 37 5.08 10.02 -1.10
CA SER A 37 4.13 9.74 -0.02
C SER A 37 2.70 9.47 -0.50
N LEU A 38 2.38 9.82 -1.75
CA LEU A 38 1.10 9.53 -2.40
C LEU A 38 1.09 8.10 -2.96
N ALA A 39 1.47 7.12 -2.15
CA ALA A 39 1.23 5.73 -2.48
C ALA A 39 -0.29 5.50 -2.49
N THR A 40 -0.84 5.15 -3.64
CA THR A 40 -2.26 4.81 -3.79
C THR A 40 -2.60 3.64 -2.88
N GLN A 41 -3.32 3.90 -1.78
CA GLN A 41 -3.83 2.83 -0.95
C GLN A 41 -4.93 2.11 -1.73
N ALA A 42 -4.86 0.77 -1.79
CA ALA A 42 -5.92 -0.01 -2.42
C ALA A 42 -7.26 0.35 -1.76
N ALA A 43 -8.29 0.58 -2.58
CA ALA A 43 -9.62 0.85 -2.08
C ALA A 43 -10.04 -0.27 -1.12
N HIS A 44 -10.52 0.11 0.06
CA HIS A 44 -11.02 -0.85 1.04
C HIS A 44 -12.16 -1.67 0.45
N TRP A 45 -12.38 -2.89 0.94
CA TRP A 45 -13.57 -3.69 0.63
C TRP A 45 -14.32 -3.94 1.93
N ASN A 46 -14.87 -2.86 2.48
CA ASN A 46 -15.32 -2.79 3.87
C ASN A 46 -16.68 -3.47 4.16
N GLN A 47 -17.40 -3.92 3.14
CA GLN A 47 -18.73 -4.50 3.28
C GLN A 47 -19.02 -5.56 2.21
N PHE A 48 -20.15 -6.25 2.36
CA PHE A 48 -20.65 -7.16 1.33
C PHE A 48 -20.79 -6.41 0.01
N ARG A 49 -20.21 -6.96 -1.06
CA ARG A 49 -20.15 -6.36 -2.40
C ARG A 49 -19.33 -5.06 -2.51
N GLY A 50 -18.46 -4.76 -1.54
CA GLY A 50 -17.46 -3.70 -1.68
C GLY A 50 -17.97 -2.29 -1.38
N PRO A 51 -17.14 -1.25 -1.57
CA PRO A 51 -17.39 0.13 -1.12
C PRO A 51 -18.72 0.73 -1.54
N ASP A 52 -19.16 0.39 -2.74
CA ASP A 52 -20.38 0.88 -3.38
C ASP A 52 -21.53 -0.14 -3.32
N GLY A 53 -21.29 -1.35 -2.80
CA GLY A 53 -22.27 -2.42 -2.70
C GLY A 53 -22.62 -3.09 -4.03
N THR A 54 -21.88 -2.81 -5.11
CA THR A 54 -22.20 -3.35 -6.46
C THR A 54 -21.51 -4.69 -6.72
N GLY A 55 -20.38 -4.95 -6.07
CA GLY A 55 -19.55 -6.13 -6.27
C GLY A 55 -18.59 -5.99 -7.44
N HIS A 56 -18.40 -4.78 -7.96
CA HIS A 56 -17.48 -4.51 -9.07
C HIS A 56 -16.12 -3.99 -8.59
N SER A 57 -15.08 -4.38 -9.31
CA SER A 57 -13.72 -3.87 -9.13
C SER A 57 -13.15 -3.48 -10.50
N SER A 58 -12.34 -2.43 -10.53
CA SER A 58 -11.56 -2.03 -11.72
C SER A 58 -10.27 -2.84 -11.89
N ALA A 59 -9.99 -3.77 -10.97
CA ALA A 59 -8.80 -4.60 -11.00
C ALA A 59 -8.77 -5.53 -12.23
N LYS A 60 -7.61 -5.59 -12.88
CA LYS A 60 -7.35 -6.57 -13.95
C LYS A 60 -6.85 -7.86 -13.33
N LEU A 61 -7.76 -8.80 -13.09
CA LEU A 61 -7.45 -10.09 -12.48
C LEU A 61 -7.19 -11.16 -13.56
N PRO A 62 -6.33 -12.17 -13.29
CA PRO A 62 -6.17 -13.28 -14.21
C PRO A 62 -7.49 -14.03 -14.42
N ILE A 63 -7.67 -14.64 -15.59
CA ILE A 63 -8.87 -15.42 -15.94
C ILE A 63 -8.64 -16.94 -15.91
N LYS A 64 -7.40 -17.36 -15.62
CA LYS A 64 -6.99 -18.76 -15.44
C LYS A 64 -6.44 -18.93 -14.03
N TRP A 65 -6.86 -19.99 -13.34
CA TRP A 65 -6.45 -20.26 -11.97
C TRP A 65 -6.44 -21.77 -11.74
N SER A 66 -5.53 -22.22 -10.88
CA SER A 66 -5.50 -23.60 -10.37
C SER A 66 -4.93 -23.59 -8.96
N GLU A 67 -4.83 -24.76 -8.32
CA GLU A 67 -4.16 -24.89 -7.02
C GLU A 67 -2.67 -24.48 -7.05
N THR A 68 -2.07 -24.35 -8.24
CA THR A 68 -0.66 -23.98 -8.42
C THR A 68 -0.45 -22.75 -9.31
N GLU A 69 -1.51 -22.22 -9.95
CA GLU A 69 -1.43 -21.12 -10.90
C GLU A 69 -2.21 -19.90 -10.40
N ASN A 70 -1.57 -18.73 -10.44
CA ASN A 70 -2.15 -17.42 -10.09
C ASN A 70 -2.62 -17.28 -8.63
N ILE A 71 -2.28 -18.21 -7.73
CA ILE A 71 -2.50 -18.09 -6.28
C ILE A 71 -1.29 -17.41 -5.61
N LYS A 72 -1.51 -16.29 -4.91
CA LYS A 72 -0.45 -15.63 -4.11
C LYS A 72 -0.14 -16.39 -2.82
N TRP A 73 -1.16 -16.84 -2.11
CA TRP A 73 -1.05 -17.61 -0.87
C TRP A 73 -2.36 -18.32 -0.57
N LYS A 74 -2.29 -19.35 0.28
CA LYS A 74 -3.45 -20.11 0.76
C LYS A 74 -3.28 -20.41 2.24
N THR A 75 -4.29 -20.06 3.03
CA THR A 75 -4.26 -20.22 4.49
C THR A 75 -5.40 -21.11 4.93
N LYS A 76 -5.09 -22.15 5.70
CA LYS A 76 -6.11 -23.01 6.30
C LYS A 76 -6.80 -22.25 7.42
N ILE A 77 -8.10 -22.04 7.29
CA ILE A 77 -8.92 -21.35 8.30
C ILE A 77 -9.62 -22.37 9.19
N PRO A 78 -9.56 -22.24 10.53
CA PRO A 78 -10.26 -23.14 11.44
C PRO A 78 -11.78 -22.91 11.44
N GLY A 79 -12.53 -23.99 11.56
CA GLY A 79 -14.00 -23.97 11.59
C GLY A 79 -14.64 -23.99 10.19
N ARG A 80 -15.89 -23.54 10.12
CA ARG A 80 -16.66 -23.37 8.88
C ARG A 80 -17.05 -21.90 8.72
N GLY A 81 -16.90 -21.33 7.54
CA GLY A 81 -17.22 -19.93 7.27
C GLY A 81 -18.08 -19.79 6.03
N TRP A 82 -19.12 -18.96 6.12
CA TRP A 82 -20.01 -18.60 5.01
C TRP A 82 -20.09 -17.08 4.77
N SER A 83 -19.40 -16.29 5.60
CA SER A 83 -19.35 -14.84 5.42
C SER A 83 -18.50 -14.48 4.20
N SER A 84 -18.85 -13.38 3.54
CA SER A 84 -17.91 -12.71 2.63
C SER A 84 -16.82 -12.03 3.45
N PRO A 85 -15.53 -12.20 3.10
CA PRO A 85 -14.46 -11.47 3.75
C PRO A 85 -14.58 -9.98 3.43
N VAL A 86 -14.17 -9.14 4.38
CA VAL A 86 -13.99 -7.69 4.19
C VAL A 86 -12.52 -7.33 4.31
N ILE A 87 -12.09 -6.31 3.59
CA ILE A 87 -10.70 -5.88 3.53
C ILE A 87 -10.63 -4.43 4.01
N TRP A 88 -9.82 -4.20 5.03
CA TRP A 88 -9.48 -2.86 5.50
C TRP A 88 -7.96 -2.74 5.53
N GLU A 89 -7.42 -1.79 4.77
CA GLU A 89 -5.97 -1.68 4.52
C GLU A 89 -5.35 -3.04 4.12
N ASN A 90 -4.33 -3.51 4.84
CA ASN A 90 -3.65 -4.79 4.62
C ASN A 90 -4.24 -5.94 5.47
N GLN A 91 -5.49 -5.82 5.92
CA GLN A 91 -6.15 -6.79 6.79
C GLN A 91 -7.41 -7.35 6.14
N ILE A 92 -7.53 -8.68 6.14
CA ILE A 92 -8.70 -9.42 5.69
C ILE A 92 -9.41 -9.96 6.92
N TRP A 93 -10.67 -9.56 7.09
CA TRP A 93 -11.52 -9.97 8.20
C TRP A 93 -12.62 -10.89 7.72
N LEU A 94 -12.86 -11.97 8.45
CA LEU A 94 -13.95 -12.90 8.20
C LEU A 94 -14.42 -13.56 9.50
N THR A 95 -15.58 -14.20 9.42
CA THR A 95 -16.16 -14.96 10.54
C THR A 95 -16.20 -16.45 10.22
N THR A 96 -15.93 -17.27 11.23
CA THR A 96 -16.15 -18.72 11.18
C THR A 96 -16.94 -19.19 12.40
N ALA A 97 -17.47 -20.41 12.31
CA ALA A 97 -18.14 -21.10 13.40
C ALA A 97 -17.52 -22.48 13.63
N THR A 98 -17.68 -23.05 14.83
CA THR A 98 -17.39 -24.48 15.03
C THR A 98 -18.34 -25.34 14.18
N PRO A 99 -17.95 -26.57 13.82
CA PRO A 99 -18.82 -27.46 13.04
C PRO A 99 -20.20 -27.69 13.67
N GLU A 100 -20.28 -27.61 15.00
CA GLU A 100 -21.51 -27.76 15.79
C GLU A 100 -22.32 -26.46 15.90
N GLY A 101 -21.81 -25.33 15.40
CA GLY A 101 -22.50 -24.04 15.36
C GLY A 101 -22.65 -23.34 16.72
N LYS A 102 -21.83 -23.70 17.72
CA LYS A 102 -21.95 -23.21 19.11
C LYS A 102 -20.95 -22.12 19.50
N THR A 103 -20.10 -21.71 18.58
CA THR A 103 -19.09 -20.67 18.85
C THR A 103 -18.77 -19.99 17.54
N LEU A 104 -18.84 -18.67 17.53
CA LEU A 104 -18.43 -17.82 16.42
C LEU A 104 -16.99 -17.33 16.66
N THR A 105 -16.22 -17.14 15.61
CA THR A 105 -14.85 -16.62 15.68
C THR A 105 -14.66 -15.54 14.64
N GLY A 106 -14.24 -14.35 15.08
CA GLY A 106 -13.70 -13.32 14.18
C GLY A 106 -12.22 -13.59 13.92
N ILE A 107 -11.83 -13.63 12.65
CA ILE A 107 -10.45 -13.92 12.21
C ILE A 107 -9.96 -12.74 11.37
N CYS A 108 -8.73 -12.29 11.66
CA CYS A 108 -8.00 -11.31 10.87
C CYS A 108 -6.77 -11.97 10.24
N ILE A 109 -6.55 -11.71 8.96
CA ILE A 109 -5.45 -12.25 8.16
C ILE A 109 -4.69 -11.08 7.52
N ASP A 110 -3.37 -11.17 7.48
CA ASP A 110 -2.51 -10.26 6.71
C ASP A 110 -2.70 -10.51 5.21
N ALA A 111 -3.14 -9.50 4.46
CA ALA A 111 -3.41 -9.63 3.03
C ALA A 111 -2.15 -9.88 2.18
N THR A 112 -0.98 -9.53 2.68
CA THR A 112 0.30 -9.65 1.94
C THR A 112 0.80 -11.10 1.95
N ASN A 113 0.75 -11.77 3.10
CA ASN A 113 1.38 -13.08 3.29
C ASN A 113 0.40 -14.19 3.74
N GLY A 114 -0.86 -13.87 4.01
CA GLY A 114 -1.87 -14.84 4.43
C GLY A 114 -1.75 -15.29 5.90
N LYS A 115 -0.88 -14.69 6.71
CA LYS A 115 -0.72 -15.06 8.13
C LYS A 115 -1.93 -14.61 8.94
N ILE A 116 -2.43 -15.48 9.81
CA ILE A 116 -3.46 -15.11 10.77
C ILE A 116 -2.86 -14.18 11.83
N LEU A 117 -3.40 -12.97 11.93
CA LEU A 117 -2.97 -11.94 12.89
C LEU A 117 -3.77 -12.03 14.19
N TYR A 118 -5.09 -12.18 14.09
CA TYR A 118 -5.99 -12.21 15.24
C TYR A 118 -7.05 -13.31 15.09
N GLN A 119 -7.43 -13.91 16.21
CA GLN A 119 -8.59 -14.79 16.32
C GLN A 119 -9.30 -14.50 17.65
N LYS A 120 -10.58 -14.15 17.58
CA LYS A 120 -11.40 -13.90 18.76
C LYS A 120 -12.66 -14.74 18.70
N LYS A 121 -12.80 -15.66 19.66
CA LYS A 121 -14.01 -16.46 19.85
C LYS A 121 -15.07 -15.63 20.60
N THR A 122 -16.31 -15.80 20.20
CA THR A 122 -17.51 -15.24 20.81
C THR A 122 -18.56 -16.36 20.93
N LEU A 123 -19.38 -16.28 21.98
CA LEU A 123 -20.40 -17.26 22.36
C LEU A 123 -21.34 -17.62 21.21
#